data_AF-E6LYK3-F1
#
_entry.id   AF-E6LYK3-F1
#
_cell.length_a   1.000
_cell.length_b   1.000
_cell.length_c   1.000
_cell.angle_alpha   90.00
_cell.angle_beta   90.00
_cell.angle_gamma   90.00
#
_symmetry.space_group_name_H-M   'P 1'
#
loop_
_entity.id
_entity.type
_entity.pdbx_description
1 polymer ?
#
loop_
_entity_poly.entity_id
_entity_poly.type
_entity_poly.pdbx_seq_one_letter_code
_entity_poly.pdbx_strand_id
1 'polypeptide(L)'
;MSKLDKTGQDSTPEENPGLEPETPQVAPWDGWFGKSSNRNQRGRSLALVAFAVVVVTGLGTQFVGDDGWFFGLLGSDRTPSASHSGNVGERTRDAAGKTAGTLAKDVLDTLAVRDKDPFHDFDRERLFGKGWLDLDGDDCNTRNEVLARDLENVQYRAATPTTPAHCVVQSGVLHDKYTGEAIDFRRSQETSNVVQIDHVVALGNVWRTGGQQLNQQEREAIANDPLNLEAVKGQVNQDKQSQDAAAWLPPARDYRCAYVARQIAVKAKYGLWVTPAEKQAMMGVLKDCPEEPIP
;
A
#
# COMPACT_ATOMS: atom_id res chain seq x y z
N MET A 1 -38.49 60.29 -37.01
CA MET A 1 -37.01 60.17 -37.02
C MET A 1 -36.61 59.65 -35.65
N SER A 2 -35.96 58.53 -35.41
CA SER A 2 -35.51 57.38 -36.20
C SER A 2 -35.30 56.22 -35.21
N LYS A 3 -35.45 55.00 -35.71
CA LYS A 3 -35.24 53.71 -35.03
C LYS A 3 -33.86 53.57 -34.39
N LEU A 4 -33.74 52.72 -33.37
CA LEU A 4 -32.84 51.55 -33.40
C LEU A 4 -33.10 50.63 -32.20
N ASP A 5 -33.57 49.42 -32.52
CA ASP A 5 -33.56 48.22 -31.69
C ASP A 5 -32.12 47.82 -31.34
N LYS A 6 -31.90 47.33 -30.12
CA LYS A 6 -30.96 46.23 -29.83
C LYS A 6 -31.49 45.36 -28.69
N THR A 7 -31.95 44.19 -29.10
CA THR A 7 -32.02 42.94 -28.34
C THR A 7 -30.65 42.59 -27.73
N GLY A 8 -30.64 42.19 -26.46
CA GLY A 8 -29.50 41.57 -25.79
C GLY A 8 -30.02 40.69 -24.66
N GLN A 9 -30.02 39.37 -24.92
CA GLN A 9 -30.30 38.31 -23.97
C GLN A 9 -29.38 38.43 -22.75
N ASP A 10 -29.97 38.59 -21.56
CA ASP A 10 -29.28 38.39 -20.29
C ASP A 10 -29.53 36.93 -19.89
N SER A 11 -28.58 36.07 -20.25
CA SER A 11 -28.55 34.67 -19.83
C SER A 11 -28.09 34.61 -18.37
N THR A 12 -29.02 34.29 -17.49
CA THR A 12 -28.75 33.83 -16.12
C THR A 12 -27.70 32.70 -16.14
N PRO A 13 -26.66 32.72 -15.28
CA PRO A 13 -25.81 31.55 -15.09
C PRO A 13 -26.67 30.45 -14.48
N GLU A 14 -26.81 29.36 -15.22
CA GLU A 14 -27.44 28.11 -14.78
C GLU A 14 -26.64 27.59 -13.57
N GLU A 15 -27.27 27.66 -12.40
CA GLU A 15 -26.78 27.13 -11.14
C GLU A 15 -26.64 25.61 -11.31
N ASN A 16 -25.41 25.14 -11.45
CA ASN A 16 -25.06 23.75 -11.75
C ASN A 16 -25.28 22.88 -10.47
N PRO A 17 -26.39 22.15 -10.33
CA PRO A 17 -26.72 21.45 -9.10
C PRO A 17 -26.17 20.02 -9.22
N GLY A 18 -24.87 19.83 -8.93
CA GLY A 18 -24.30 18.49 -9.11
C GLY A 18 -22.87 18.23 -8.68
N LEU A 19 -22.23 19.10 -7.90
CA LEU A 19 -20.89 18.81 -7.35
C LEU A 19 -20.98 18.61 -5.84
N GLU A 20 -21.07 17.35 -5.43
CA GLU A 20 -20.94 16.94 -4.04
C GLU A 20 -19.49 17.15 -3.53
N PRO A 21 -19.32 17.45 -2.23
CA PRO A 21 -18.02 17.37 -1.58
C PRO A 21 -17.52 15.92 -1.58
N GLU A 22 -16.21 15.72 -1.76
CA GLU A 22 -15.54 14.41 -1.74
C GLU A 22 -15.68 13.74 -0.37
N THR A 23 -16.81 13.08 -0.11
CA THR A 23 -16.90 12.11 0.98
C THR A 23 -16.17 10.84 0.56
N PRO A 24 -15.31 10.25 1.40
CA PRO A 24 -14.76 8.92 1.15
C PRO A 24 -15.91 7.92 1.23
N GLN A 25 -16.49 7.55 0.09
CA GLN A 25 -17.39 6.41 -0.01
C GLN A 25 -16.52 5.13 -0.02
N VAL A 26 -15.82 4.88 1.08
CA VAL A 26 -15.36 3.54 1.40
C VAL A 26 -16.61 2.83 1.90
N ALA A 27 -17.11 1.85 1.14
CA ALA A 27 -18.19 1.00 1.62
C ALA A 27 -17.79 0.45 3.00
N PRO A 28 -18.63 0.57 4.04
CA PRO A 28 -18.33 -0.01 5.34
C PRO A 28 -18.12 -1.51 5.15
N TRP A 29 -17.00 -2.03 5.66
CA TRP A 29 -16.73 -3.47 5.71
C TRP A 29 -17.60 -4.21 6.75
N ASP A 30 -18.63 -3.54 7.27
CA ASP A 30 -19.51 -4.00 8.33
C ASP A 30 -20.65 -4.84 7.75
N GLY A 31 -20.37 -6.10 7.43
CA GLY A 31 -21.45 -7.08 7.40
C GLY A 31 -21.26 -8.24 6.46
N TRP A 32 -20.31 -9.13 6.73
CA TRP A 32 -20.39 -10.49 6.20
C TRP A 32 -19.70 -11.57 7.05
N PHE A 33 -19.75 -11.44 8.38
CA PHE A 33 -19.58 -12.61 9.25
C PHE A 33 -20.95 -13.05 9.77
N GLY A 34 -21.46 -14.13 9.18
CA GLY A 34 -22.67 -14.80 9.61
C GLY A 34 -22.61 -15.11 11.11
N LYS A 35 -23.72 -14.83 11.81
CA LYS A 35 -23.95 -15.26 13.19
C LYS A 35 -23.65 -16.74 13.30
N SER A 36 -22.53 -17.11 13.94
CA SER A 36 -22.39 -18.48 14.43
C SER A 36 -23.43 -18.66 15.54
N SER A 37 -24.37 -19.55 15.29
CA SER A 37 -25.35 -19.98 16.29
C SER A 37 -24.58 -20.69 17.40
N ASN A 38 -24.35 -19.98 18.50
CA ASN A 38 -23.75 -20.55 19.70
C ASN A 38 -24.79 -21.44 20.38
N ARG A 39 -24.71 -22.75 20.15
CA ARG A 39 -25.59 -23.74 20.78
C ARG A 39 -24.74 -24.70 21.62
N ASN A 40 -24.89 -24.55 22.94
CA ASN A 40 -24.51 -25.45 24.01
C ASN A 40 -23.03 -25.78 24.21
N GLN A 41 -22.47 -25.23 25.29
CA GLN A 41 -21.79 -26.05 26.30
C GLN A 41 -21.94 -25.41 27.69
N ARG A 42 -22.91 -25.94 28.46
CA ARG A 42 -22.94 -25.83 29.93
C ARG A 42 -21.98 -26.88 30.47
N GLY A 43 -20.97 -26.47 31.23
CA GLY A 43 -20.08 -27.40 31.95
C GLY A 43 -19.06 -26.65 32.80
N ARG A 44 -19.33 -26.57 34.09
CA ARG A 44 -18.56 -25.86 35.13
C ARG A 44 -17.17 -26.48 35.31
N SER A 45 -16.15 -25.66 35.58
CA SER A 45 -15.15 -25.93 36.63
C SER A 45 -14.35 -24.66 36.94
N LEU A 46 -14.49 -24.20 38.19
CA LEU A 46 -13.67 -23.17 38.82
C LEU A 46 -12.27 -23.74 39.09
N ALA A 47 -11.23 -23.05 38.62
CA ALA A 47 -9.87 -23.24 39.11
C ALA A 47 -9.30 -21.88 39.50
N LEU A 48 -9.17 -21.67 40.80
CA LEU A 48 -8.46 -20.55 41.42
C LEU A 48 -6.96 -20.66 41.11
N VAL A 49 -6.36 -19.64 40.51
CA VAL A 49 -4.91 -19.50 40.42
C VAL A 49 -4.48 -18.32 41.29
N ALA A 50 -3.76 -18.63 42.36
CA ALA A 50 -3.16 -17.66 43.25
C ALA A 50 -1.89 -17.06 42.61
N PHE A 51 -1.83 -15.73 42.52
CA PHE A 51 -0.60 -15.01 42.17
C PHE A 51 0.25 -14.80 43.43
N ALA A 52 1.45 -15.37 43.43
CA ALA A 52 2.50 -15.00 44.38
C ALA A 52 3.28 -13.80 43.79
N VAL A 53 3.21 -12.67 44.49
CA VAL A 53 4.03 -11.48 44.23
C VAL A 53 5.37 -11.66 44.93
N VAL A 54 6.47 -11.69 44.17
CA VAL A 54 7.83 -11.57 44.71
C VAL A 54 8.30 -10.14 44.49
N VAL A 55 8.40 -9.38 45.58
CA VAL A 55 9.05 -8.07 45.64
C VAL A 55 10.55 -8.32 45.83
N VAL A 56 11.38 -7.89 44.88
CA VAL A 56 12.83 -7.81 45.05
C VAL A 56 13.19 -6.35 45.31
N THR A 57 13.49 -6.03 46.57
CA THR A 57 14.19 -4.81 46.98
C THR A 57 15.64 -5.14 47.31
N GLY A 58 16.57 -4.40 46.72
CA GLY A 58 17.98 -4.33 47.12
C GLY A 58 18.67 -3.24 46.29
N LEU A 59 18.78 -2.02 46.81
CA LEU A 59 19.95 -1.48 47.53
C LEU A 59 21.20 -1.38 46.64
N GLY A 60 21.49 -0.15 46.22
CA GLY A 60 22.64 0.17 45.40
C GLY A 60 23.95 0.29 46.17
N THR A 61 25.02 0.53 45.42
CA THR A 61 26.19 1.30 45.84
C THR A 61 26.80 1.94 44.61
N GLN A 62 27.19 3.20 44.80
CA GLN A 62 27.94 4.03 43.87
C GLN A 62 29.41 3.65 43.97
N PHE A 63 30.11 3.60 42.84
CA PHE A 63 31.56 3.75 42.81
C PHE A 63 31.94 4.80 41.77
N VAL A 64 32.45 5.90 42.29
CA VAL A 64 33.20 6.95 41.58
C VAL A 64 34.66 6.51 41.54
N GLY A 65 35.34 6.77 40.43
CA GLY A 65 36.78 6.60 40.28
C GLY A 65 37.27 7.43 39.11
N ASP A 66 37.69 8.66 39.42
CA ASP A 66 38.44 9.58 38.56
C ASP A 66 39.86 9.06 38.30
N ASP A 67 40.38 9.37 37.10
CA ASP A 67 41.78 9.62 36.70
C ASP A 67 41.73 9.73 35.15
N GLY A 68 42.21 10.73 34.41
CA GLY A 68 43.18 11.78 34.63
C GLY A 68 43.82 12.09 33.26
N TRP A 69 43.49 13.25 32.70
CA TRP A 69 44.27 14.11 31.78
C TRP A 69 45.44 13.54 30.97
N PHE A 70 45.35 13.65 29.63
CA PHE A 70 46.50 13.98 28.78
C PHE A 70 46.08 14.93 27.64
N PHE A 71 46.52 16.19 27.73
CA PHE A 71 46.56 17.16 26.63
C PHE A 71 47.85 16.94 25.81
N GLY A 72 47.75 17.03 24.49
CA GLY A 72 48.90 17.00 23.59
C GLY A 72 48.51 17.40 22.18
N LEU A 73 48.63 18.70 21.90
CA LEU A 73 48.29 19.38 20.65
C LEU A 73 49.52 19.47 19.73
N LEU A 74 49.26 19.53 18.42
CA LEU A 74 50.11 19.96 17.29
C LEU A 74 50.90 18.88 16.52
N GLY A 75 50.37 18.57 15.34
CA GLY A 75 51.08 17.97 14.21
C GLY A 75 50.17 17.98 13.00
N SER A 76 50.22 19.06 12.20
CA SER A 76 49.55 19.16 10.91
C SER A 76 50.13 18.13 9.95
N ASP A 77 49.26 17.34 9.31
CA ASP A 77 49.50 16.86 7.95
C ASP A 77 48.18 16.85 7.17
N ARG A 78 48.15 17.67 6.13
CA ARG A 78 47.09 17.74 5.14
C ARG A 78 47.12 16.47 4.31
N THR A 79 46.05 15.69 4.35
CA THR A 79 45.74 14.69 3.32
C THR A 79 44.43 15.06 2.61
N PRO A 80 44.33 14.88 1.29
CA PRO A 80 43.23 15.44 0.52
C PRO A 80 41.98 14.58 0.67
N SER A 81 40.86 15.29 0.78
CA SER A 81 39.49 14.78 0.73
C SER A 81 39.25 14.00 -0.57
N ALA A 82 39.03 12.68 -0.46
CA ALA A 82 38.44 11.88 -1.51
C ALA A 82 36.95 11.73 -1.19
N SER A 83 36.13 12.52 -1.90
CA SER A 83 34.70 12.35 -2.01
C SER A 83 34.38 10.91 -2.44
N HIS A 84 33.87 10.09 -1.52
CA HIS A 84 33.10 8.90 -1.86
C HIS A 84 31.62 9.26 -1.78
N SER A 85 31.07 9.76 -2.89
CA SER A 85 29.64 9.68 -3.13
C SER A 85 29.30 8.20 -3.27
N GLY A 86 28.68 7.63 -2.24
CA GLY A 86 28.09 6.30 -2.29
C GLY A 86 26.97 6.30 -3.32
N ASN A 87 27.22 5.69 -4.47
CA ASN A 87 26.20 5.44 -5.47
C ASN A 87 25.37 4.24 -5.00
N VAL A 88 24.12 4.52 -4.64
CA VAL A 88 23.11 3.52 -4.33
C VAL A 88 22.68 2.87 -5.66
N GLY A 89 22.84 1.55 -5.77
CA GLY A 89 22.21 0.74 -6.83
C GLY A 89 23.05 0.52 -8.10
N GLU A 90 24.14 -0.24 -8.00
CA GLU A 90 24.86 -0.74 -9.17
C GLU A 90 24.04 -1.86 -9.85
N ARG A 91 23.26 -1.50 -10.87
CA ARG A 91 22.69 -2.45 -11.83
C ARG A 91 23.82 -3.09 -12.64
N THR A 92 24.20 -4.32 -12.32
CA THR A 92 25.19 -5.07 -13.10
C THR A 92 24.56 -5.50 -14.42
N ARG A 93 25.19 -5.09 -15.52
CA ARG A 93 24.81 -5.54 -16.87
C ARG A 93 25.60 -6.82 -17.16
N ASP A 94 24.91 -7.86 -17.60
CA ASP A 94 25.55 -9.04 -18.15
C ASP A 94 26.11 -8.74 -19.56
N ALA A 95 26.90 -9.68 -20.11
CA ALA A 95 27.62 -9.50 -21.39
C ALA A 95 26.69 -9.26 -22.61
N ALA A 96 25.37 -9.38 -22.43
CA ALA A 96 24.34 -9.09 -23.42
C ALA A 96 23.66 -7.72 -23.23
N GLY A 97 24.10 -6.91 -22.26
CA GLY A 97 23.53 -5.60 -21.97
C GLY A 97 22.17 -5.64 -21.26
N LYS A 98 21.74 -6.79 -20.74
CA LYS A 98 20.53 -6.90 -19.94
C LYS A 98 20.86 -6.46 -18.52
N THR A 99 20.01 -5.61 -17.97
CA THR A 99 20.02 -5.39 -16.53
C THR A 99 19.48 -6.67 -15.91
N ALA A 100 20.31 -7.46 -15.23
CA ALA A 100 19.82 -8.55 -14.42
C ALA A 100 19.21 -7.95 -13.14
N GLY A 101 17.91 -7.65 -13.17
CA GLY A 101 17.18 -7.27 -11.96
C GLY A 101 17.19 -8.41 -10.95
N THR A 102 17.07 -8.10 -9.66
CA THR A 102 16.96 -9.12 -8.61
C THR A 102 15.74 -10.00 -8.90
N LEU A 103 15.92 -11.32 -8.94
CA LEU A 103 14.84 -12.24 -9.27
C LEU A 103 13.87 -12.38 -8.09
N ALA A 104 12.57 -12.46 -8.39
CA ALA A 104 11.53 -12.60 -7.36
C ALA A 104 11.71 -13.85 -6.49
N LYS A 105 12.19 -14.96 -7.08
CA LYS A 105 12.49 -16.20 -6.35
C LYS A 105 13.58 -15.99 -5.29
N ASP A 106 14.62 -15.23 -5.62
CA ASP A 106 15.75 -14.99 -4.73
C ASP A 106 15.30 -14.13 -3.54
N VAL A 107 14.45 -13.12 -3.79
CA VAL A 107 13.86 -12.29 -2.73
C VAL A 107 12.91 -13.10 -1.85
N LEU A 108 12.06 -13.95 -2.45
CA LEU A 108 11.15 -14.84 -1.71
C LEU A 108 11.89 -15.78 -0.74
N ASP A 109 13.11 -16.19 -1.09
CA ASP A 109 13.95 -17.01 -0.23
C ASP A 109 14.47 -16.28 1.01
N THR A 110 14.55 -14.94 0.96
CA THR A 110 14.94 -14.11 2.11
C THR A 110 13.78 -13.80 3.05
N LEU A 111 12.52 -13.91 2.60
CA LEU A 111 11.36 -13.56 3.43
C LEU A 111 11.20 -14.56 4.58
N ALA A 112 10.95 -14.04 5.78
CA ALA A 112 10.58 -14.86 6.92
C ALA A 112 9.30 -15.66 6.60
N VAL A 113 9.22 -16.88 7.14
CA VAL A 113 8.06 -17.76 6.99
C VAL A 113 7.44 -18.00 8.35
N ARG A 114 6.21 -17.55 8.56
CA ARG A 114 5.46 -17.66 9.82
C ARG A 114 3.96 -17.73 9.57
N ASP A 115 3.20 -18.24 10.53
CA ASP A 115 1.74 -18.19 10.44
C ASP A 115 1.22 -16.74 10.52
N LYS A 116 -0.03 -16.54 10.09
CA LYS A 116 -0.70 -15.24 10.20
C LYS A 116 -0.98 -14.91 11.66
N ASP A 117 -0.75 -13.67 12.04
CA ASP A 117 -1.22 -13.15 13.31
C ASP A 117 -2.77 -13.18 13.39
N PRO A 118 -3.34 -13.23 14.61
CA PRO A 118 -4.78 -13.22 14.80
C PRO A 118 -5.44 -11.98 14.19
N PHE A 119 -6.56 -12.19 13.50
CA PHE A 119 -7.32 -11.12 12.86
C PHE A 119 -8.37 -10.55 13.81
N HIS A 120 -7.92 -9.63 14.66
CA HIS A 120 -8.74 -8.89 15.61
C HIS A 120 -8.34 -7.42 15.55
N ASP A 121 -9.27 -6.55 15.94
CA ASP A 121 -9.08 -5.09 16.01
C ASP A 121 -8.61 -4.43 14.70
N PHE A 122 -8.87 -5.10 13.57
CA PHE A 122 -8.60 -4.55 12.25
C PHE A 122 -9.60 -3.44 11.94
N ASP A 123 -9.08 -2.21 11.97
CA ASP A 123 -9.79 -1.00 11.56
C ASP A 123 -8.91 -0.34 10.51
N ARG A 124 -9.37 -0.39 9.25
CA ARG A 124 -8.57 0.07 8.12
C ARG A 124 -8.17 1.54 8.27
N GLU A 125 -9.12 2.41 8.57
CA GLU A 125 -8.86 3.85 8.63
C GLU A 125 -7.98 4.22 9.83
N ARG A 126 -8.26 3.64 11.00
CA ARG A 126 -7.48 3.92 12.21
C ARG A 126 -6.06 3.37 12.10
N LEU A 127 -5.86 2.23 11.45
CA LEU A 127 -4.55 1.58 11.37
C LEU A 127 -3.70 2.08 10.19
N PHE A 128 -4.31 2.41 9.04
CA PHE A 128 -3.60 2.72 7.79
C PHE A 128 -3.83 4.15 7.27
N GLY A 129 -4.57 4.97 8.02
CA GLY A 129 -4.90 6.34 7.63
C GLY A 129 -6.24 6.44 6.90
N LYS A 130 -6.76 7.67 6.85
CA LYS A 130 -8.05 7.97 6.25
C LYS A 130 -7.93 8.17 4.75
N GLY A 131 -8.43 7.21 3.98
CA GLY A 131 -8.53 7.32 2.53
C GLY A 131 -7.17 7.31 1.84
N TRP A 132 -7.05 8.14 0.80
CA TRP A 132 -5.85 8.30 -0.01
C TRP A 132 -5.16 9.58 0.41
N LEU A 133 -3.89 9.46 0.79
CA LEU A 133 -3.09 10.59 1.23
C LEU A 133 -2.43 11.27 0.03
N ASP A 134 -1.97 12.49 0.25
CA ASP A 134 -1.02 13.19 -0.60
C ASP A 134 0.29 13.21 0.21
N LEU A 135 1.20 12.29 -0.12
CA LEU A 135 2.43 12.08 0.66
C LEU A 135 3.60 12.92 0.16
N ASP A 136 3.55 13.44 -1.06
CA ASP A 136 4.60 14.28 -1.66
C ASP A 136 4.25 15.77 -1.67
N GLY A 137 3.01 16.12 -1.34
CA GLY A 137 2.55 17.49 -1.13
C GLY A 137 2.31 18.24 -2.43
N ASP A 138 1.94 17.53 -3.51
CA ASP A 138 1.64 18.12 -4.81
C ASP A 138 0.17 18.52 -5.01
N ASP A 139 -0.64 18.42 -3.94
CA ASP A 139 -2.09 18.61 -3.89
C ASP A 139 -2.87 17.55 -4.71
N CYS A 140 -2.26 16.40 -5.00
CA CYS A 140 -2.89 15.25 -5.63
C CYS A 140 -2.82 13.97 -4.80
N ASN A 141 -3.98 13.46 -4.40
CA ASN A 141 -4.02 12.23 -3.61
C ASN A 141 -3.64 11.00 -4.43
N THR A 142 -3.14 9.98 -3.73
CA THR A 142 -2.63 8.73 -4.32
C THR A 142 -3.63 8.00 -5.20
N ARG A 143 -4.95 8.11 -4.97
CA ARG A 143 -5.92 7.52 -5.89
C ARG A 143 -5.83 8.12 -7.28
N ASN A 144 -5.76 9.44 -7.37
CA ASN A 144 -5.68 10.10 -8.66
C ASN A 144 -4.34 9.84 -9.33
N GLU A 145 -3.24 9.78 -8.58
CA GLU A 145 -1.93 9.39 -9.10
C GLU A 145 -1.97 7.98 -9.72
N VAL A 146 -2.55 7.00 -9.02
CA VAL A 146 -2.66 5.62 -9.53
C VAL A 146 -3.58 5.54 -10.74
N LEU A 147 -4.72 6.25 -10.73
CA LEU A 147 -5.59 6.32 -11.90
C LEU A 147 -4.89 6.97 -13.10
N ALA A 148 -4.15 8.05 -12.89
CA ALA A 148 -3.40 8.72 -13.95
C ALA A 148 -2.29 7.83 -14.53
N ARG A 149 -1.65 7.02 -13.68
CA ARG A 149 -0.63 6.03 -14.08
C ARG A 149 -1.21 4.86 -14.87
N ASP A 150 -2.31 4.29 -14.41
CA ASP A 150 -2.81 2.99 -14.90
C ASP A 150 -3.87 3.11 -16.00
N LEU A 151 -4.48 4.27 -16.20
CA LEU A 151 -5.45 4.50 -17.27
C LEU A 151 -4.78 5.05 -18.53
N GLU A 152 -5.28 4.65 -19.69
CA GLU A 152 -4.98 5.28 -20.97
C GLU A 152 -6.00 6.36 -21.31
N ASN A 153 -5.62 7.28 -22.21
CA ASN A 153 -6.50 8.35 -22.73
C ASN A 153 -7.16 9.21 -21.62
N VAL A 154 -6.41 9.45 -20.54
CA VAL A 154 -6.89 10.12 -19.33
C VAL A 154 -7.40 11.53 -19.63
N GLN A 155 -8.61 11.81 -19.15
CA GLN A 155 -9.18 13.16 -19.11
C GLN A 155 -9.25 13.63 -17.67
N TYR A 156 -8.81 14.86 -17.45
CA TYR A 156 -8.74 15.48 -16.13
C TYR A 156 -9.81 16.55 -15.96
N ARG A 157 -10.27 16.74 -14.73
CA ARG A 157 -11.07 17.89 -14.35
C ARG A 157 -10.24 19.16 -14.54
N ALA A 158 -10.91 20.25 -14.89
CA ALA A 158 -10.29 21.57 -14.90
C ALA A 158 -9.73 21.93 -13.51
N ALA A 159 -8.61 22.66 -13.51
CA ALA A 159 -7.99 23.15 -12.28
C ALA A 159 -8.94 24.06 -11.49
N THR A 160 -8.78 24.06 -10.17
CA THR A 160 -9.45 24.99 -9.25
C THR A 160 -8.40 25.65 -8.35
N PRO A 161 -8.73 26.69 -7.57
CA PRO A 161 -7.77 27.30 -6.63
C PRO A 161 -7.16 26.31 -5.62
N THR A 162 -7.81 25.17 -5.38
CA THR A 162 -7.41 24.14 -4.41
C THR A 162 -7.19 22.78 -5.08
N THR A 163 -7.08 22.72 -6.40
CA THR A 163 -6.83 21.46 -7.12
C THR A 163 -6.03 21.75 -8.38
N PRO A 164 -4.82 21.18 -8.52
CA PRO A 164 -4.01 21.35 -9.71
C PRO A 164 -4.70 20.89 -10.99
N ALA A 165 -4.26 21.45 -12.13
CA ALA A 165 -4.50 20.80 -13.41
C ALA A 165 -3.86 19.40 -13.39
N HIS A 166 -4.41 18.47 -14.15
CA HIS A 166 -3.87 17.10 -14.27
C HIS A 166 -3.87 16.25 -12.99
N CYS A 167 -4.59 16.65 -11.95
CA CYS A 167 -4.78 15.78 -10.78
C CYS A 167 -6.06 14.94 -10.89
N VAL A 168 -7.24 15.58 -10.82
CA VAL A 168 -8.49 14.82 -10.67
C VAL A 168 -8.89 14.13 -11.97
N VAL A 169 -8.71 12.81 -12.02
CA VAL A 169 -9.08 11.98 -13.17
C VAL A 169 -10.61 11.87 -13.30
N GLN A 170 -11.14 12.30 -14.46
CA GLN A 170 -12.56 12.22 -14.81
C GLN A 170 -12.89 10.99 -15.65
N SER A 171 -12.02 10.58 -16.56
CA SER A 171 -12.23 9.37 -17.36
C SER A 171 -10.93 8.84 -17.94
N GLY A 172 -10.96 7.60 -18.41
CA GLY A 172 -9.87 6.93 -19.12
C GLY A 172 -10.25 5.49 -19.45
N VAL A 173 -9.34 4.74 -20.04
CA VAL A 173 -9.52 3.31 -20.33
C VAL A 173 -8.56 2.52 -19.46
N LEU A 174 -9.09 1.64 -18.62
CA LEU A 174 -8.29 0.69 -17.86
C LEU A 174 -8.14 -0.59 -18.68
N HIS A 175 -6.90 -0.99 -18.97
CA HIS A 175 -6.60 -2.37 -19.36
C HIS A 175 -6.31 -3.16 -18.10
N ASP A 176 -7.34 -3.77 -17.52
CA ASP A 176 -7.29 -4.39 -16.20
C ASP A 176 -6.40 -5.62 -16.21
N LYS A 177 -5.25 -5.54 -15.54
CA LYS A 177 -4.28 -6.64 -15.48
C LYS A 177 -4.81 -7.85 -14.73
N TYR A 178 -5.84 -7.71 -13.89
CA TYR A 178 -6.37 -8.83 -13.11
C TYR A 178 -7.27 -9.73 -13.96
N THR A 179 -8.02 -9.16 -14.89
CA THR A 179 -9.00 -9.88 -15.71
C THR A 179 -8.63 -9.98 -17.18
N GLY A 180 -7.75 -9.11 -17.68
CA GLY A 180 -7.49 -8.92 -19.10
C GLY A 180 -8.57 -8.12 -19.83
N GLU A 181 -9.55 -7.56 -19.12
CA GLU A 181 -10.62 -6.77 -19.71
C GLU A 181 -10.20 -5.30 -19.92
N ALA A 182 -10.76 -4.67 -20.96
CA ALA A 182 -10.72 -3.22 -21.11
C ALA A 182 -11.98 -2.59 -20.51
N ILE A 183 -11.83 -1.56 -19.68
CA ILE A 183 -12.91 -0.91 -18.93
C ILE A 183 -12.86 0.59 -19.17
N ASP A 184 -13.95 1.14 -19.71
CA ASP A 184 -14.14 2.59 -19.81
C ASP A 184 -14.48 3.17 -18.43
N PHE A 185 -13.47 3.77 -17.79
CA PHE A 185 -13.66 4.48 -16.53
C PHE A 185 -14.27 5.86 -16.80
N ARG A 186 -15.36 6.16 -16.09
CA ARG A 186 -15.90 7.51 -15.97
C ARG A 186 -16.19 7.78 -14.50
N ARG A 187 -15.76 8.91 -13.98
CA ARG A 187 -16.06 9.34 -12.62
C ARG A 187 -17.52 9.77 -12.54
N SER A 188 -18.32 9.02 -11.78
CA SER A 188 -19.68 9.37 -11.38
C SER A 188 -20.05 8.60 -10.10
N GLN A 189 -21.17 8.92 -9.47
CA GLN A 189 -21.65 8.16 -8.30
C GLN A 189 -21.86 6.67 -8.61
N GLU A 190 -22.30 6.35 -9.83
CA GLU A 190 -22.64 4.98 -10.22
C GLU A 190 -21.44 4.18 -10.73
N THR A 191 -20.51 4.85 -11.42
CA THR A 191 -19.43 4.18 -12.17
C THR A 191 -18.07 4.25 -11.48
N SER A 192 -17.88 5.10 -10.46
CA SER A 192 -16.58 5.21 -9.77
C SER A 192 -16.16 3.93 -9.07
N ASN A 193 -17.11 3.05 -8.73
CA ASN A 193 -16.85 1.75 -8.11
C ASN A 193 -16.48 0.65 -9.11
N VAL A 194 -16.66 0.89 -10.42
CA VAL A 194 -16.28 -0.07 -11.47
C VAL A 194 -14.75 -0.23 -11.53
N VAL A 195 -14.01 0.84 -11.27
CA VAL A 195 -12.55 0.82 -11.11
C VAL A 195 -12.18 1.20 -9.67
N GLN A 196 -11.52 0.28 -8.98
CA GLN A 196 -11.00 0.48 -7.64
C GLN A 196 -9.47 0.47 -7.67
N ILE A 197 -8.86 1.05 -6.64
CA ILE A 197 -7.43 0.89 -6.41
C ILE A 197 -7.27 -0.25 -5.41
N ASP A 198 -6.71 -1.37 -5.85
CA ASP A 198 -6.37 -2.49 -4.99
C ASP A 198 -5.02 -2.28 -4.31
N HIS A 199 -4.92 -2.81 -3.10
CA HIS A 199 -3.68 -3.07 -2.41
C HIS A 199 -3.19 -4.47 -2.81
N VAL A 200 -2.18 -4.56 -3.67
CA VAL A 200 -1.64 -5.82 -4.23
C VAL A 200 -1.34 -6.85 -3.12
N VAL A 201 -0.73 -6.39 -2.02
CA VAL A 201 -0.81 -7.03 -0.71
C VAL A 201 -1.90 -6.34 0.10
N ALA A 202 -3.05 -7.01 0.27
CA ALA A 202 -4.21 -6.42 0.93
C ALA A 202 -3.89 -5.93 2.34
N LEU A 203 -4.42 -4.78 2.78
CA LEU A 203 -4.10 -4.22 4.10
C LEU A 203 -4.45 -5.16 5.28
N GLY A 204 -5.50 -5.98 5.14
CA GLY A 204 -5.81 -7.02 6.12
C GLY A 204 -4.77 -8.15 6.13
N ASN A 205 -4.14 -8.46 5.00
CA ASN A 205 -2.99 -9.36 4.96
C ASN A 205 -1.76 -8.70 5.58
N VAL A 206 -1.45 -7.45 5.20
CA VAL A 206 -0.35 -6.66 5.80
C VAL A 206 -0.45 -6.70 7.32
N TRP A 207 -1.62 -6.39 7.88
CA TRP A 207 -1.84 -6.39 9.34
C TRP A 207 -1.52 -7.73 10.00
N ARG A 208 -1.79 -8.84 9.31
CA ARG A 208 -1.58 -10.19 9.84
C ARG A 208 -0.19 -10.75 9.56
N THR A 209 0.62 -10.09 8.74
CA THR A 209 1.92 -10.58 8.32
C THR A 209 3.05 -9.57 8.55
N GLY A 210 2.92 -8.69 9.55
CA GLY A 210 3.97 -7.75 9.96
C GLY A 210 3.49 -6.35 10.27
N GLY A 211 2.31 -5.95 9.78
CA GLY A 211 1.76 -4.62 9.95
C GLY A 211 1.54 -4.20 11.41
N GLN A 212 1.41 -5.13 12.36
CA GLN A 212 1.30 -4.80 13.79
C GLN A 212 2.60 -4.26 14.39
N GLN A 213 3.74 -4.58 13.77
CA GLN A 213 5.07 -4.13 14.21
C GLN A 213 5.46 -2.80 13.59
N LEU A 214 4.79 -2.41 12.50
CA LEU A 214 4.97 -1.13 11.85
C LEU A 214 4.41 -0.01 12.72
N ASN A 215 5.12 1.12 12.75
CA ASN A 215 4.57 2.35 13.32
C ASN A 215 3.47 2.93 12.40
N GLN A 216 2.76 3.95 12.88
CA GLN A 216 1.64 4.53 12.13
C GLN A 216 2.05 5.09 10.76
N GLN A 217 3.18 5.78 10.67
CA GLN A 217 3.67 6.38 9.43
C GLN A 217 4.05 5.29 8.41
N GLU A 218 4.65 4.19 8.86
CA GLU A 218 4.99 3.05 8.01
C GLU A 218 3.73 2.35 7.46
N ARG A 219 2.66 2.26 8.27
CA ARG A 219 1.36 1.73 7.82
C ARG A 219 0.71 2.65 6.79
N GLU A 220 0.73 3.95 7.01
CA GLU A 220 0.25 4.94 6.03
C GLU A 220 1.07 4.89 4.74
N ALA A 221 2.40 4.72 4.85
CA ALA A 221 3.29 4.59 3.71
C ALA A 221 2.97 3.35 2.86
N ILE A 222 2.85 2.15 3.44
CA ILE A 222 2.49 0.94 2.65
C ILE A 222 1.08 1.02 2.06
N ALA A 223 0.18 1.77 2.68
CA ALA A 223 -1.17 1.98 2.16
C ALA A 223 -1.22 2.96 0.98
N ASN A 224 -0.21 3.81 0.81
CA ASN A 224 -0.15 4.80 -0.27
C ASN A 224 1.04 4.57 -1.23
N ASP A 225 1.79 3.48 -1.06
CA ASP A 225 2.93 3.15 -1.90
C ASP A 225 2.49 2.70 -3.31
N PRO A 226 2.89 3.38 -4.39
CA PRO A 226 2.61 2.94 -5.75
C PRO A 226 3.05 1.50 -6.04
N LEU A 227 4.06 0.96 -5.35
CA LEU A 227 4.46 -0.45 -5.45
C LEU A 227 3.37 -1.40 -4.94
N ASN A 228 2.56 -0.99 -3.97
CA ASN A 228 1.46 -1.79 -3.42
C ASN A 228 0.09 -1.45 -4.04
N LEU A 229 0.00 -0.52 -5.00
CA LEU A 229 -1.29 -0.03 -5.51
C LEU A 229 -1.50 -0.27 -7.01
N GLU A 230 -2.70 -0.71 -7.39
CA GLU A 230 -3.05 -0.94 -8.79
C GLU A 230 -4.52 -0.64 -9.07
N ALA A 231 -4.82 0.07 -10.16
CA ALA A 231 -6.19 0.22 -10.62
C ALA A 231 -6.69 -1.10 -11.23
N VAL A 232 -7.83 -1.60 -10.76
CA VAL A 232 -8.39 -2.90 -11.15
C VAL A 232 -9.91 -2.84 -11.23
N LYS A 233 -10.51 -3.86 -11.85
CA LYS A 233 -11.97 -4.06 -11.83
C LYS A 233 -12.48 -4.23 -10.38
N GLY A 234 -13.42 -3.38 -9.98
CA GLY A 234 -13.88 -3.28 -8.59
C GLY A 234 -14.45 -4.58 -8.03
N GLN A 235 -15.23 -5.34 -8.81
CA GLN A 235 -15.77 -6.63 -8.35
C GLN A 235 -14.66 -7.64 -8.03
N VAL A 236 -13.62 -7.68 -8.86
CA VAL A 236 -12.51 -8.64 -8.67
C VAL A 236 -11.70 -8.30 -7.43
N ASN A 237 -11.53 -7.02 -7.13
CA ASN A 237 -10.95 -6.57 -5.87
C ASN A 237 -11.82 -6.96 -4.65
N GLN A 238 -13.15 -6.82 -4.76
CA GLN A 238 -14.07 -7.24 -3.71
C GLN A 238 -14.03 -8.76 -3.47
N ASP A 239 -13.89 -9.55 -4.53
CA ASP A 239 -13.77 -11.00 -4.44
C ASP A 239 -12.44 -11.43 -3.77
N LYS A 240 -11.35 -10.70 -4.04
CA LYS A 240 -10.03 -10.91 -3.42
C LYS A 240 -10.03 -10.68 -1.92
N GLN A 241 -10.76 -9.67 -1.42
CA GLN A 241 -10.79 -9.31 -0.01
C GLN A 241 -9.37 -9.13 0.60
N SER A 242 -9.11 -9.77 1.76
CA SER A 242 -7.82 -9.79 2.44
C SER A 242 -7.04 -11.10 2.22
N GLN A 243 -7.32 -11.79 1.12
CA GLN A 243 -6.68 -13.07 0.78
C GLN A 243 -5.21 -12.86 0.36
N ASP A 244 -4.37 -13.87 0.61
CA ASP A 244 -2.99 -13.94 0.13
C ASP A 244 -2.88 -14.75 -1.16
N ALA A 245 -1.68 -14.85 -1.73
CA ALA A 245 -1.42 -15.60 -2.96
C ALA A 245 -1.77 -17.10 -2.89
N ALA A 246 -1.94 -17.67 -1.69
CA ALA A 246 -2.38 -19.06 -1.53
C ALA A 246 -3.89 -19.22 -1.74
N ALA A 247 -4.68 -18.23 -1.33
CA ALA A 247 -6.14 -18.26 -1.42
C ALA A 247 -6.67 -17.60 -2.70
N TRP A 248 -5.95 -16.60 -3.23
CA TRP A 248 -6.39 -15.85 -4.39
C TRP A 248 -5.23 -15.48 -5.32
N LEU A 249 -5.44 -15.66 -6.62
CA LEU A 249 -4.57 -15.16 -7.68
C LEU A 249 -5.43 -14.53 -8.77
N PRO A 250 -4.91 -13.53 -9.52
CA PRO A 250 -5.63 -12.94 -10.63
C PRO A 250 -6.19 -13.99 -11.61
N PRO A 251 -7.44 -13.81 -12.09
CA PRO A 251 -8.00 -14.65 -13.14
C PRO A 251 -7.14 -14.68 -14.42
N ALA A 252 -6.58 -13.54 -14.82
CA ALA A 252 -5.61 -13.44 -15.91
C ALA A 252 -4.30 -14.15 -15.52
N ARG A 253 -4.02 -15.29 -16.17
CA ARG A 253 -2.91 -16.18 -15.78
C ARG A 253 -1.54 -15.63 -16.17
N ASP A 254 -1.48 -14.96 -17.30
CA ASP A 254 -0.29 -14.28 -17.83
C ASP A 254 0.22 -13.19 -16.88
N TYR A 255 -0.67 -12.56 -16.10
CA TYR A 255 -0.27 -11.55 -15.12
C TYR A 255 0.24 -12.11 -13.77
N ARG A 256 0.06 -13.41 -13.49
CA ARG A 256 0.33 -13.97 -12.14
C ARG A 256 1.79 -13.86 -11.70
N CYS A 257 2.73 -13.96 -12.64
CA CYS A 257 4.16 -13.81 -12.35
C CYS A 257 4.48 -12.42 -11.81
N ALA A 258 4.09 -11.38 -12.55
CA ALA A 258 4.24 -9.99 -12.14
C ALA A 258 3.50 -9.70 -10.82
N TYR A 259 2.29 -10.24 -10.65
CA TYR A 259 1.52 -10.10 -9.42
C TYR A 259 2.25 -10.67 -8.19
N VAL A 260 2.76 -11.90 -8.29
CA VAL A 260 3.51 -12.55 -7.21
C VAL A 260 4.83 -11.84 -6.95
N ALA A 261 5.58 -11.47 -8.00
CA ALA A 261 6.82 -10.72 -7.88
C ALA A 261 6.62 -9.39 -7.15
N ARG A 262 5.53 -8.68 -7.47
CA ARG A 262 5.15 -7.43 -6.82
C ARG A 262 4.76 -7.64 -5.35
N GLN A 263 4.01 -8.68 -5.01
CA GLN A 263 3.74 -9.01 -3.61
C GLN A 263 5.02 -9.30 -2.82
N ILE A 264 5.96 -10.04 -3.41
CA ILE A 264 7.27 -10.33 -2.81
C ILE A 264 8.05 -9.04 -2.57
N ALA A 265 8.07 -8.13 -3.55
CA ALA A 265 8.74 -6.84 -3.44
C ALA A 265 8.15 -5.97 -2.31
N VAL A 266 6.81 -5.88 -2.23
CA VAL A 266 6.14 -5.17 -1.12
C VAL A 266 6.50 -5.79 0.22
N LYS A 267 6.40 -7.12 0.34
CA LYS A 267 6.68 -7.81 1.61
C LYS A 267 8.14 -7.61 2.04
N ALA A 268 9.09 -7.67 1.10
CA ALA A 268 10.50 -7.40 1.38
C ALA A 268 10.72 -5.95 1.83
N LYS A 269 10.15 -4.97 1.11
CA LYS A 269 10.32 -3.54 1.41
C LYS A 269 9.84 -3.17 2.81
N TYR A 270 8.75 -3.76 3.27
CA TYR A 270 8.11 -3.44 4.56
C TYR A 270 8.39 -4.47 5.67
N GLY A 271 9.33 -5.39 5.46
CA GLY A 271 9.68 -6.40 6.46
C GLY A 271 8.53 -7.34 6.85
N LEU A 272 7.60 -7.58 5.92
CA LEU A 272 6.49 -8.50 6.11
C LEU A 272 6.95 -9.94 5.88
N TRP A 273 6.26 -10.90 6.51
CA TRP A 273 6.48 -12.32 6.25
C TRP A 273 5.45 -12.91 5.30
N VAL A 274 5.73 -14.14 4.86
CA VAL A 274 4.79 -15.00 4.14
C VAL A 274 4.39 -16.17 5.01
N THR A 275 3.20 -16.72 4.77
CA THR A 275 2.83 -18.01 5.36
C THR A 275 3.49 -19.17 4.63
N PRO A 276 3.61 -20.36 5.24
CA PRO A 276 4.08 -21.55 4.52
C PRO A 276 3.28 -21.83 3.24
N ALA A 277 1.95 -21.70 3.31
CA ALA A 277 1.07 -21.90 2.16
C ALA A 277 1.25 -20.81 1.09
N GLU A 278 1.38 -19.55 1.50
CA GLU A 278 1.63 -18.43 0.60
C GLU A 278 2.97 -18.57 -0.12
N LYS A 279 4.05 -18.89 0.61
CA LYS A 279 5.36 -19.14 0.01
C LYS A 279 5.30 -20.28 -1.01
N GLN A 280 4.63 -21.38 -0.68
CA GLN A 280 4.47 -22.50 -1.61
C GLN A 280 3.69 -22.09 -2.86
N ALA A 281 2.62 -21.31 -2.73
CA ALA A 281 1.85 -20.82 -3.86
C ALA A 281 2.68 -19.88 -4.75
N MET A 282 3.42 -18.93 -4.16
CA MET A 282 4.32 -18.03 -4.87
C MET A 282 5.41 -18.80 -5.61
N MET A 283 6.05 -19.78 -4.97
CA MET A 283 7.01 -20.67 -5.65
C MET A 283 6.36 -21.46 -6.78
N GLY A 284 5.11 -21.89 -6.60
CA GLY A 284 4.33 -22.60 -7.63
C GLY A 284 4.14 -21.76 -8.88
N VAL A 285 3.77 -20.48 -8.73
CA VAL A 285 3.64 -19.53 -9.83
C VAL A 285 4.99 -19.25 -10.50
N LEU A 286 6.03 -18.98 -9.70
CA LEU A 286 7.36 -18.63 -10.23
C LEU A 286 8.07 -19.76 -10.97
N LYS A 287 7.62 -21.02 -10.84
CA LYS A 287 8.13 -22.13 -11.67
C LYS A 287 7.89 -21.93 -13.16
N ASP A 288 6.80 -21.27 -13.52
CA ASP A 288 6.44 -21.00 -14.91
C ASP A 288 7.18 -19.76 -15.46
N CYS A 289 7.83 -18.99 -14.58
CA CYS A 289 8.54 -17.74 -14.89
C CYS A 289 9.78 -17.56 -13.97
N PRO A 290 10.80 -18.43 -14.09
CA PRO A 290 11.94 -18.47 -13.16
C PRO A 290 12.85 -17.23 -13.23
N GLU A 291 12.71 -16.42 -14.26
CA GLU A 291 13.50 -15.21 -14.52
C GLU A 291 12.68 -13.92 -14.27
N GLU A 292 11.51 -14.02 -13.63
CA GLU A 292 10.68 -12.87 -13.26
C GLU A 292 11.44 -11.99 -12.24
N PRO A 293 11.75 -10.72 -12.58
CA PRO A 293 12.37 -9.80 -11.64
C PRO A 293 11.32 -9.23 -10.68
N ILE A 294 11.76 -8.74 -9.51
CA ILE A 294 10.94 -7.77 -8.79
C ILE A 294 10.89 -6.42 -9.55
N PRO A 295 9.76 -5.69 -9.52
CA PRO A 295 9.62 -4.40 -10.18
C PRO A 295 10.46 -3.28 -9.54
#